data_AF-A0A2E7QV92-F1
#
_entry.id   AF-A0A2E7QV92-F1
#
_cell.length_a   1.000
_cell.length_b   1.000
_cell.length_c   1.000
_cell.angle_alpha   90.00
_cell.angle_beta   90.00
_cell.angle_gamma   90.00
#
_symmetry.space_group_name_H-M   'P 1'
#
loop_
_entity.id
_entity.type
_entity.pdbx_description
1 polymer ?
#
loop_
_entity_poly.entity_id
_entity_poly.type
_entity_poly.pdbx_seq_one_letter_code
_entity_poly.pdbx_strand_id
1 'polypeptide(L)' 'EVEVIAGVNLPMLIQLARSRQTQTLEGATNDAQDAGKKYISVASKLLADREK' A
#
# COMPACT_ATOMS: atom_id res chain seq x y z
N GLU A 1 17.95 12.25 -0.21
CA GLU A 1 16.52 12.52 -0.40
C GLU A 1 15.76 11.98 0.81
N VAL A 2 14.63 12.58 1.15
CA VAL A 2 13.83 12.19 2.32
C VAL A 2 12.36 12.19 1.89
N GLU A 3 11.68 11.07 2.12
CA GLU A 3 10.25 10.90 1.87
C GLU A 3 9.50 10.81 3.20
N VAL A 4 8.27 11.32 3.25
CA VAL A 4 7.43 11.33 4.46
C VAL A 4 6.07 10.75 4.15
N ILE A 5 5.70 9.68 4.87
CA ILE A 5 4.40 9.03 4.75
C ILE A 5 3.69 9.10 6.11
N ALA A 6 2.51 9.70 6.14
CA ALA A 6 1.64 9.73 7.32
C ALA A 6 0.62 8.58 7.30
N GLY A 7 0.06 8.24 8.46
CA GLY A 7 -1.03 7.25 8.56
C GLY A 7 -0.61 5.83 8.18
N VAL A 8 0.63 5.45 8.50
CA VAL A 8 1.19 4.14 8.14
C VAL A 8 0.33 3.01 8.71
N ASN A 9 0.04 2.01 7.87
CA ASN A 9 -0.68 0.80 8.24
C ASN A 9 0.13 -0.47 7.91
N LEU A 10 -0.37 -1.62 8.36
CA LEU A 10 0.33 -2.90 8.19
C LEU A 10 0.63 -3.26 6.71
N PRO A 11 -0.32 -3.16 5.77
CA PRO A 11 -0.03 -3.34 4.33
C PRO A 11 1.16 -2.52 3.81
N MET A 12 1.26 -1.25 4.22
CA MET A 12 2.37 -0.38 3.83
C MET A 12 3.70 -0.89 4.37
N LEU A 13 3.75 -1.34 5.62
CA LEU A 13 4.97 -1.90 6.21
C LEU A 13 5.43 -3.17 5.48
N ILE A 14 4.50 -4.05 5.14
CA ILE A 14 4.79 -5.27 4.37
C ILE A 14 5.31 -4.90 2.98
N GLN A 15 4.69 -3.92 2.31
CA GLN A 15 5.12 -3.48 0.99
C GLN A 15 6.50 -2.81 1.03
N LEU A 16 6.76 -1.92 2.01
CA LEU A 16 8.06 -1.28 2.19
C LEU A 16 9.17 -2.31 2.45
N ALA A 17 8.92 -3.34 3.27
CA ALA A 17 9.89 -4.39 3.53
C ALA A 17 10.29 -5.17 2.26
N ARG A 18 9.35 -5.32 1.31
CA ARG A 18 9.56 -5.98 0.02
C ARG A 18 10.24 -5.05 -0.99
N SER A 19 9.67 -3.86 -1.22
CA SER A 19 10.12 -2.92 -2.25
C SER A 19 11.46 -2.25 -1.94
N ARG A 20 11.83 -2.06 -0.66
CA ARG A 20 13.08 -1.36 -0.28
C ARG A 20 14.37 -1.97 -0.83
N GLN A 21 14.35 -3.24 -1.23
CA GLN A 21 15.53 -3.95 -1.71
C GLN A 21 15.79 -3.72 -3.20
N THR A 22 14.77 -3.29 -3.96
CA THR A 22 14.81 -3.26 -5.43
C THR A 22 14.37 -1.93 -6.04
N GLN A 23 13.70 -1.06 -5.28
CA GLN A 23 13.16 0.21 -5.75
C GLN A 23 13.99 1.41 -5.29
N THR A 24 13.85 2.54 -5.99
CA THR A 24 14.27 3.85 -5.48
C THR A 24 13.45 4.26 -4.26
N LEU A 25 13.88 5.28 -3.52
CA LEU A 25 13.12 5.80 -2.37
C LEU A 25 11.72 6.26 -2.78
N GLU A 26 11.61 6.98 -3.90
CA GLU A 26 10.34 7.41 -4.50
C GLU A 26 9.48 6.21 -4.90
N GLY A 27 10.05 5.23 -5.62
CA GLY A 27 9.33 4.03 -6.06
C GLY A 27 8.80 3.20 -4.89
N ALA A 28 9.63 2.98 -3.86
CA ALA A 28 9.21 2.27 -2.65
C ALA A 28 8.10 3.01 -1.89
N THR A 29 8.16 4.34 -1.86
CA THR A 29 7.15 5.20 -1.21
C THR A 29 5.81 5.15 -1.95
N ASN A 30 5.84 5.20 -3.28
CA ASN A 30 4.65 5.08 -4.13
C ASN A 30 4.01 3.68 -3.99
N ASP A 31 4.80 2.61 -4.13
CA ASP A 31 4.35 1.22 -3.95
C ASP A 31 3.65 1.03 -2.59
N ALA A 32 4.26 1.57 -1.52
CA ALA A 32 3.72 1.48 -0.18
C ALA A 32 2.38 2.23 -0.05
N GLN A 33 2.29 3.46 -0.56
CA GLN A 33 1.04 4.24 -0.52
C GLN A 33 -0.10 3.52 -1.25
N ASP A 34 0.19 2.95 -2.42
CA ASP A 34 -0.80 2.22 -3.22
C ASP A 34 -1.28 0.94 -2.52
N ALA A 35 -0.37 0.19 -1.89
CA ALA A 35 -0.74 -0.92 -1.04
C ALA A 35 -1.62 -0.44 0.12
N GLY A 36 -1.23 0.64 0.81
CA GLY A 36 -2.00 1.22 1.91
C GLY A 36 -3.45 1.50 1.52
N LYS A 37 -3.69 2.16 0.36
CA LYS A 37 -5.03 2.46 -0.15
C LYS A 37 -5.79 1.20 -0.58
N LYS A 38 -5.15 0.29 -1.31
CA LYS A 38 -5.78 -0.93 -1.84
C LYS A 38 -6.31 -1.84 -0.74
N TYR A 39 -5.58 -1.95 0.36
CA TYR A 39 -5.92 -2.86 1.46
C TYR A 39 -6.84 -2.22 2.52
N ILE A 40 -7.11 -0.92 2.44
CA ILE A 40 -8.21 -0.30 3.18
C ILE A 40 -9.50 -0.54 2.40
N SER A 41 -10.12 -1.69 2.65
CA SER A 41 -11.37 -2.07 2.01
C SER A 41 -12.24 -2.89 2.95
N VAL A 42 -13.55 -2.82 2.74
CA VAL A 42 -14.52 -3.63 3.48
C VAL A 42 -14.87 -4.82 2.61
N ALA A 43 -14.58 -6.04 3.10
CA ALA A 43 -14.75 -7.27 2.32
C ALA A 43 -16.17 -7.43 1.76
N SER A 44 -17.21 -7.10 2.53
CA SER A 44 -18.60 -7.18 2.06
C SER A 44 -18.89 -6.27 0.86
N LYS A 45 -18.28 -5.07 0.80
CA LYS A 45 -18.41 -4.15 -0.34
C LYS A 45 -17.69 -4.70 -1.57
N LEU A 46 -16.48 -5.23 -1.39
CA LEU A 46 -15.69 -5.83 -2.47
C LEU A 46 -16.36 -7.04 -3.11
N LEU A 47 -17.03 -7.88 -2.31
CA LEU A 47 -17.72 -9.06 -2.81
C LEU A 47 -19.02 -8.69 -3.53
N ALA A 48 -19.78 -7.71 -3.03
CA ALA A 48 -21.00 -7.23 -3.67
C ALA A 48 -20.77 -6.64 -5.08
N ASP A 49 -19.61 -6.04 -5.33
CA ASP A 49 -19.25 -5.54 -6.67
C ASP A 49 -18.87 -6.65 -7.66
N ARG A 50 -18.50 -7.86 -7.19
CA ARG A 50 -18.13 -9.01 -8.04
C ARG A 50 -19.32 -9.87 -8.46
N GLU A 51 -20.44 -9.72 -7.78
CA GLU A 51 -21.69 -10.45 -8.06
C GLU A 51 -22.62 -9.71 -9.03
N LYS A 52 -22.24 -8.51 -9.48
CA LYS A 52 -22.89 -7.76 -10.57
C LYS A 52 -22.29 -8.11 -11.91
#